data_AF-A0A812JWS9-F1
#
_entry.id   AF-A0A812JWS9-F1
#
_cell.length_a   1.000
_cell.length_b   1.000
_cell.length_c   1.000
_cell.angle_alpha   90.00
_cell.angle_beta   90.00
_cell.angle_gamma   90.00
#
_symmetry.space_group_name_H-M   'P 1'
#
loop_
_entity.id
_entity.type
_entity.pdbx_description
1 polymer ?
#
loop_
_entity_poly.entity_id
_entity_poly.type
_entity_poly.pdbx_seq_one_letter_code
_entity_poly.pdbx_strand_id
1 'polypeptide(L)'
;MPYPSVYHGHAEAIPAKLRRRGFARYLWSFTGTGRGIAGELRGRIKQQCSLCTRCGRVSDIAEVGGEVKQRGDDSYRYIAELKLQSTFCLEPPGDTLTRKSLLDSMALGCIPVVFEHQELDMFEPFLSAEQFAATTLFVPEAEVLGGNVTPSIWAIGTYGGKTKRSINKKMRRLQKLYPEYSALLEALHPQFSQQERWDQVKRLFPSPTPIFDILTRLSEEEVRNKQEALAQLAHRLVIGLDDSSEDSVRILLDKIVSNDAAANELAANSPI
;
A
#
# COMPACT_ATOMS: atom_id res chain seq x y z
N MET A 1 -6.64 3.04 -13.69
CA MET A 1 -5.67 4.08 -14.10
C MET A 1 -4.92 4.50 -12.85
N PRO A 2 -3.59 4.44 -12.79
CA PRO A 2 -2.86 4.96 -11.64
C PRO A 2 -3.22 6.44 -11.51
N TYR A 3 -3.57 6.86 -10.31
CA TYR A 3 -3.91 8.26 -10.06
C TYR A 3 -2.71 9.14 -10.45
N PRO A 4 -2.93 10.35 -10.99
CA PRO A 4 -1.84 11.30 -11.20
C PRO A 4 -1.11 11.51 -9.86
N SER A 5 0.16 11.14 -9.81
CA SER A 5 1.01 11.31 -8.62
C SER A 5 1.41 12.78 -8.45
N VAL A 6 1.94 13.20 -7.30
CA VAL A 6 2.44 14.59 -7.14
C VAL A 6 3.70 14.82 -7.97
N TYR A 7 4.38 13.74 -8.34
CA TYR A 7 5.57 13.75 -9.15
C TYR A 7 5.20 13.59 -10.63
N HIS A 8 5.69 14.52 -11.45
CA HIS A 8 5.51 14.54 -12.91
C HIS A 8 6.85 14.72 -13.66
N GLY A 9 7.98 14.52 -12.96
CA GLY A 9 9.31 14.62 -13.56
C GLY A 9 9.76 13.33 -14.25
N HIS A 10 10.99 13.34 -14.77
CA HIS A 10 11.57 12.19 -15.45
C HIS A 10 11.71 10.96 -14.54
N ALA A 11 11.46 9.77 -15.10
CA ALA A 11 11.64 8.48 -14.42
C ALA A 11 13.01 8.34 -13.72
N GLU A 12 14.08 8.81 -14.36
CA GLU A 12 15.45 8.76 -13.83
C GLU A 12 15.68 9.66 -12.61
N ALA A 13 14.86 10.70 -12.45
CA ALA A 13 14.95 11.65 -11.35
C ALA A 13 13.87 11.40 -10.28
N ILE A 14 13.21 10.24 -10.29
CA ILE A 14 12.16 9.94 -9.33
C ILE A 14 12.74 9.97 -7.90
N PRO A 15 12.09 10.63 -6.93
CA PRO A 15 12.69 10.81 -5.61
C PRO A 15 13.02 9.50 -4.90
N ALA A 16 12.24 8.43 -5.10
CA ALA A 16 12.56 7.09 -4.61
C ALA A 16 13.96 6.62 -5.00
N LYS A 17 14.41 6.93 -6.23
CA LYS A 17 15.75 6.58 -6.73
C LYS A 17 16.85 7.40 -6.08
N LEU A 18 16.60 8.69 -5.85
CA LEU A 18 17.59 9.66 -5.35
C LEU A 18 17.68 9.74 -3.82
N ARG A 19 16.67 9.25 -3.10
CA ARG A 19 16.56 9.32 -1.63
C ARG A 19 17.62 8.46 -0.95
N ARG A 20 18.21 8.98 0.13
CA ARG A 20 19.05 8.18 1.05
C ARG A 20 18.28 6.99 1.63
N ARG A 21 18.96 5.85 1.75
CA ARG A 21 18.43 4.62 2.34
C ARG A 21 18.59 4.60 3.87
N GLY A 22 17.79 3.79 4.55
CA GLY A 22 17.71 3.69 6.00
C GLY A 22 16.54 4.48 6.59
N PHE A 23 16.55 4.64 7.92
CA PHE A 23 15.52 5.39 8.63
C PHE A 23 15.63 6.90 8.35
N ALA A 24 14.48 7.53 8.15
CA ALA A 24 14.33 8.96 7.95
C ALA A 24 14.09 9.71 9.27
N ARG A 25 13.88 11.03 9.18
CA ARG A 25 13.55 11.90 10.32
C ARG A 25 12.36 11.37 11.11
N TYR A 26 11.30 11.01 10.42
CA TYR A 26 10.13 10.36 10.99
C TYR A 26 10.17 8.86 10.68
N LEU A 27 9.85 8.04 11.69
CA LEU A 27 9.68 6.61 11.45
C LEU A 27 8.49 6.41 10.53
N TRP A 28 7.38 7.09 10.81
CA TRP A 28 6.18 6.95 10.00
C TRP A 28 5.37 8.24 9.91
N SER A 29 4.45 8.30 8.95
CA SER A 29 3.46 9.37 8.86
C SER A 29 2.14 8.88 8.29
N PHE A 30 1.08 9.66 8.54
CA PHE A 30 -0.24 9.46 7.97
C PHE A 30 -0.87 10.82 7.62
N THR A 31 -1.31 10.99 6.38
CA THR A 31 -1.86 12.25 5.86
C THR A 31 -3.36 12.19 5.55
N GLY A 32 -4.02 11.08 5.90
CA GLY A 32 -5.45 10.91 5.69
C GLY A 32 -6.34 11.51 6.79
N THR A 33 -7.64 11.51 6.53
CA THR A 33 -8.66 11.87 7.53
C THR A 33 -9.08 10.65 8.34
N GLY A 34 -9.74 10.86 9.48
CA GLY A 34 -10.35 9.78 10.29
C GLY A 34 -11.68 9.27 9.73
N ARG A 35 -12.04 9.61 8.49
CA ARG A 35 -13.32 9.28 7.86
C ARG A 35 -13.15 8.19 6.79
N GLY A 36 -14.26 7.55 6.44
CA GLY A 36 -14.36 6.53 5.40
C GLY A 36 -14.65 5.14 5.98
N ILE A 37 -14.65 4.13 5.10
CA ILE A 37 -15.03 2.74 5.44
C ILE A 37 -14.12 2.14 6.54
N ALA A 38 -12.81 2.46 6.54
CA ALA A 38 -11.88 2.07 7.59
C ALA A 38 -11.70 3.16 8.66
N GLY A 39 -12.80 3.79 9.08
CA GLY A 39 -12.81 4.90 10.04
C GLY A 39 -12.15 4.56 11.38
N GLU A 40 -12.41 3.36 11.92
CA GLU A 40 -11.81 2.89 13.18
C GLU A 40 -10.28 2.77 13.08
N LEU A 41 -9.78 2.13 12.02
CA LEU A 41 -8.34 2.01 11.77
C LEU A 41 -7.69 3.39 11.61
N ARG A 42 -8.28 4.27 10.79
CA ARG A 42 -7.78 5.62 10.57
C ARG A 42 -7.79 6.45 11.85
N GLY A 43 -8.84 6.32 12.66
CA GLY A 43 -8.94 6.94 13.97
C GLY A 43 -7.83 6.46 14.90
N ARG A 44 -7.59 5.15 14.96
CA ARG A 44 -6.52 4.55 15.76
C ARG A 44 -5.13 5.02 15.31
N ILE A 45 -4.87 5.03 14.00
CA ILE A 45 -3.63 5.54 13.43
C ILE A 45 -3.40 7.00 13.84
N LYS A 46 -4.41 7.86 13.68
CA LYS A 46 -4.31 9.28 14.09
C LYS A 46 -4.05 9.44 15.58
N GLN A 47 -4.75 8.67 16.41
CA GLN A 47 -4.57 8.69 17.86
C GLN A 47 -3.13 8.32 18.23
N GLN A 48 -2.63 7.20 17.72
CA GLN A 48 -1.26 6.76 18.00
C GLN A 48 -0.21 7.77 17.48
N CYS A 49 -0.45 8.38 16.31
CA CYS A 49 0.43 9.43 15.79
C CYS A 49 0.48 10.65 16.71
N SER A 50 -0.66 11.06 17.27
CA SER A 50 -0.72 12.22 18.18
C SER A 50 0.09 12.02 19.48
N LEU A 51 0.33 10.77 19.85
CA LEU A 51 1.06 10.36 21.06
C LEU A 51 2.51 9.93 20.76
N CYS A 52 2.95 9.92 19.50
CA CYS A 52 4.24 9.39 19.08
C CYS A 52 5.10 10.48 18.45
N THR A 53 6.22 10.83 19.08
CA THR A 53 7.17 11.82 18.57
C THR A 53 7.91 11.36 17.31
N ARG A 54 7.90 10.06 17.02
CA ARG A 54 8.45 9.47 15.78
C ARG A 54 7.43 9.39 14.65
N CYS A 55 6.18 9.84 14.87
CA CYS A 55 5.20 10.07 13.82
C CYS A 55 5.31 11.51 13.32
N GLY A 56 5.51 11.69 12.01
CA GLY A 56 5.51 13.01 11.40
C GLY A 56 4.11 13.46 11.00
N ARG A 57 3.80 14.73 11.22
CA ARG A 57 2.54 15.37 10.86
C ARG A 57 2.81 16.53 9.90
N VAL A 58 1.81 16.88 9.10
CA VAL A 58 1.91 18.00 8.15
C VAL A 58 2.24 19.32 8.87
N SER A 59 1.74 19.50 10.10
CA SER A 59 2.06 20.64 10.95
C SER A 59 3.54 20.72 11.37
N ASP A 60 4.25 19.59 11.38
CA ASP A 60 5.67 19.52 11.77
C ASP A 60 6.61 19.94 10.61
N ILE A 61 6.06 20.10 9.40
CA ILE A 61 6.78 20.54 8.20
C ILE A 61 6.61 22.04 7.94
N ALA A 62 5.51 22.63 8.41
CA ALA A 62 5.25 24.05 8.25
C ALA A 62 6.40 24.87 8.85
N GLU A 63 6.88 25.87 8.11
CA GLU A 63 7.85 26.83 8.64
C GLU A 63 7.29 27.44 9.93
N VAL A 64 8.10 27.44 10.98
CA VAL A 64 7.77 27.97 12.30
C VAL A 64 7.21 29.40 12.13
N GLY A 65 5.88 29.54 12.20
CA GLY A 65 5.19 30.83 12.12
C GLY A 65 4.03 30.95 11.12
N GLY A 66 3.79 29.99 10.23
CA GLY A 66 2.66 30.03 9.28
C GLY A 66 1.53 29.06 9.63
N GLU A 67 0.29 29.53 9.79
CA GLU A 67 -0.87 28.63 9.77
C GLU A 67 -0.91 27.86 8.44
N VAL A 68 -0.86 26.53 8.49
CA VAL A 68 -1.11 25.69 7.31
C VAL A 68 -2.57 25.89 6.92
N LYS A 69 -2.83 26.76 5.95
CA LYS A 69 -4.12 26.82 5.27
C LYS A 69 -4.29 25.47 4.56
N GLN A 70 -5.10 24.57 5.12
CA GLN A 70 -5.41 23.25 4.54
C GLN A 70 -6.27 23.33 3.25
N ARG A 71 -6.16 24.43 2.49
CA ARG A 71 -6.89 24.67 1.25
C ARG A 71 -5.93 25.23 0.21
N GLY A 72 -5.82 24.52 -0.93
CA GLY A 72 -4.99 24.92 -2.08
C GLY A 72 -3.75 24.04 -2.29
N ASP A 73 -2.96 24.40 -3.29
CA ASP A 73 -1.79 23.65 -3.78
C ASP A 73 -0.68 23.46 -2.72
N ASP A 74 -0.56 24.39 -1.77
CA ASP A 74 0.40 24.32 -0.66
C ASP A 74 0.24 23.07 0.20
N SER A 75 -0.99 22.55 0.32
CA SER A 75 -1.26 21.33 1.10
C SER A 75 -0.54 20.11 0.53
N TYR A 76 -0.41 20.00 -0.80
CA TYR A 76 0.28 18.90 -1.45
C TYR A 76 1.80 18.99 -1.27
N ARG A 77 2.35 20.22 -1.27
CA ARG A 77 3.78 20.46 -1.01
C ARG A 77 4.17 19.94 0.38
N TYR A 78 3.42 20.29 1.41
CA TYR A 78 3.72 19.83 2.78
C TYR A 78 3.54 18.32 2.95
N ILE A 79 2.54 17.72 2.29
CA ILE A 79 2.35 16.26 2.28
C ILE A 79 3.54 15.57 1.59
N ALA A 80 3.99 16.09 0.44
CA ALA A 80 5.13 15.54 -0.27
C ALA A 80 6.41 15.63 0.57
N GLU A 81 6.67 16.77 1.18
CA GLU A 81 7.82 16.97 2.07
C GLU A 81 7.75 16.05 3.30
N LEU A 82 6.56 15.85 3.89
CA LEU A 82 6.39 14.91 5.00
C LEU A 82 6.72 13.47 4.57
N LYS A 83 6.25 13.03 3.40
CA LYS A 83 6.57 11.71 2.85
C LYS A 83 8.07 11.60 2.56
N LEU A 84 8.70 12.66 2.04
CA LEU A 84 10.15 12.77 1.87
C LEU A 84 10.92 12.75 3.19
N GLN A 85 10.30 13.02 4.33
CA GLN A 85 10.95 12.94 5.64
C GLN A 85 10.57 11.69 6.45
N SER A 86 9.75 10.80 5.89
CA SER A 86 9.23 9.60 6.56
C SER A 86 9.85 8.31 6.02
N THR A 87 9.99 7.29 6.87
CA THR A 87 10.44 5.96 6.44
C THR A 87 9.25 5.14 5.92
N PHE A 88 8.16 5.13 6.69
CA PHE A 88 6.93 4.45 6.39
C PHE A 88 5.76 5.42 6.22
N CYS A 89 4.89 5.17 5.26
CA CYS A 89 3.70 5.98 5.04
C CYS A 89 2.49 5.07 5.15
N LEU A 90 1.63 5.31 6.14
CA LEU A 90 0.47 4.47 6.36
C LEU A 90 -0.60 4.81 5.33
N GLU A 91 -1.04 3.79 4.59
CA GLU A 91 -2.04 3.90 3.53
C GLU A 91 -3.26 3.01 3.85
N PRO A 92 -4.00 3.28 4.96
CA PRO A 92 -5.22 2.55 5.25
C PRO A 92 -6.28 2.81 4.18
N PRO A 93 -7.10 1.79 3.83
CA PRO A 93 -8.14 1.93 2.82
C PRO A 93 -9.10 3.07 3.15
N GLY A 94 -9.64 3.72 2.13
CA GLY A 94 -10.63 4.78 2.27
C GLY A 94 -12.02 4.29 1.90
N ASP A 95 -12.75 5.11 1.15
CA ASP A 95 -13.97 4.66 0.47
C ASP A 95 -13.62 3.69 -0.69
N THR A 96 -12.42 3.84 -1.25
CA THR A 96 -11.80 2.92 -2.22
C THR A 96 -10.58 2.23 -1.60
N LEU A 97 -10.22 1.07 -2.15
CA LEU A 97 -9.00 0.33 -1.78
C LEU A 97 -7.74 1.16 -2.06
N THR A 98 -7.45 1.48 -3.31
CA THR A 98 -6.28 2.33 -3.66
C THR A 98 -6.64 3.79 -3.71
N ARG A 99 -5.67 4.65 -3.36
CA ARG A 99 -5.73 6.10 -3.53
C ARG A 99 -4.41 6.68 -4.01
N LYS A 100 -4.48 7.87 -4.59
CA LYS A 100 -3.33 8.69 -5.00
C LYS A 100 -2.17 8.71 -3.98
N SER A 101 -2.48 8.78 -2.68
CA SER A 101 -1.47 8.83 -1.60
C SER A 101 -0.51 7.64 -1.59
N LEU A 102 -0.96 6.43 -1.95
CA LEU A 102 -0.11 5.24 -2.02
C LEU A 102 0.93 5.38 -3.14
N LEU A 103 0.51 5.85 -4.31
CA LEU A 103 1.42 6.15 -5.43
C LEU A 103 2.40 7.26 -5.07
N ASP A 104 1.93 8.31 -4.39
CA ASP A 104 2.80 9.39 -3.90
C ASP A 104 3.84 8.86 -2.90
N SER A 105 3.46 7.95 -2.00
CA SER A 105 4.41 7.30 -1.08
C SER A 105 5.50 6.54 -1.84
N MET A 106 5.10 5.72 -2.81
CA MET A 106 6.04 4.95 -3.62
C MET A 106 6.99 5.86 -4.42
N ALA A 107 6.46 6.87 -5.10
CA ALA A 107 7.25 7.82 -5.89
C ALA A 107 8.22 8.65 -5.03
N LEU A 108 7.81 9.02 -3.82
CA LEU A 108 8.63 9.79 -2.88
C LEU A 108 9.59 8.93 -2.04
N GLY A 109 9.59 7.62 -2.24
CA GLY A 109 10.48 6.68 -1.54
C GLY A 109 10.10 6.44 -0.08
N CYS A 110 8.86 6.72 0.31
CA CYS A 110 8.31 6.38 1.61
C CYS A 110 7.64 5.00 1.51
N ILE A 111 8.08 4.02 2.30
CA ILE A 111 7.58 2.64 2.22
C ILE A 111 6.07 2.64 2.57
N PRO A 112 5.17 2.31 1.62
CA PRO A 112 3.76 2.25 1.91
C PRO A 112 3.46 1.10 2.87
N VAL A 113 2.77 1.40 3.96
CA VAL A 113 2.20 0.40 4.87
C VAL A 113 0.75 0.21 4.47
N VAL A 114 0.46 -0.95 3.90
CA VAL A 114 -0.85 -1.29 3.35
C VAL A 114 -1.56 -2.21 4.32
N PHE A 115 -2.87 -2.04 4.45
CA PHE A 115 -3.66 -2.77 5.45
C PHE A 115 -4.52 -3.86 4.86
N GLU A 116 -4.50 -4.00 3.54
CA GLU A 116 -5.34 -4.90 2.78
C GLU A 116 -4.58 -5.55 1.64
N HIS A 117 -4.67 -6.87 1.53
CA HIS A 117 -3.94 -7.61 0.49
C HIS A 117 -4.57 -7.44 -0.90
N GLN A 118 -5.83 -7.01 -0.99
CA GLN A 118 -6.53 -6.79 -2.27
C GLN A 118 -5.91 -5.67 -3.10
N GLU A 119 -5.11 -4.79 -2.49
CA GLU A 119 -4.39 -3.77 -3.24
C GLU A 119 -3.48 -4.38 -4.31
N LEU A 120 -2.89 -5.54 -4.04
CA LEU A 120 -2.07 -6.31 -4.99
C LEU A 120 -2.74 -6.48 -6.36
N ASP A 121 -4.04 -6.78 -6.38
CA ASP A 121 -4.77 -7.06 -7.62
C ASP A 121 -4.85 -5.82 -8.52
N MET A 122 -4.87 -4.61 -7.94
CA MET A 122 -4.94 -3.36 -8.70
C MET A 122 -3.59 -2.95 -9.29
N PHE A 123 -2.49 -3.44 -8.72
CA PHE A 123 -1.13 -3.16 -9.20
C PHE A 123 -0.60 -4.21 -10.17
N GLU A 124 -1.29 -5.33 -10.36
CA GLU A 124 -0.88 -6.41 -11.28
C GLU A 124 -0.50 -5.95 -12.71
N PRO A 125 -1.12 -4.90 -13.29
CA PRO A 125 -0.66 -4.37 -14.57
C PRO A 125 0.76 -3.79 -14.54
N PHE A 126 1.21 -3.26 -13.40
CA PHE A 126 2.46 -2.52 -13.26
C PHE A 126 3.52 -3.25 -12.46
N LEU A 127 3.14 -4.09 -11.50
CA LEU A 127 4.03 -4.83 -10.62
C LEU A 127 3.51 -6.26 -10.46
N SER A 128 4.43 -7.24 -10.43
CA SER A 128 4.07 -8.57 -9.93
C SER A 128 3.73 -8.50 -8.43
N ALA A 129 3.04 -9.50 -7.89
CA ALA A 129 2.72 -9.49 -6.45
C ALA A 129 3.99 -9.54 -5.59
N GLU A 130 5.04 -10.21 -6.07
CA GLU A 130 6.36 -10.27 -5.45
C GLU A 130 7.02 -8.89 -5.46
N GLN A 131 6.94 -8.16 -6.58
CA GLN A 131 7.43 -6.78 -6.68
C GLN A 131 6.65 -5.83 -5.77
N PHE A 132 5.32 -5.94 -5.73
CA PHE A 132 4.50 -5.13 -4.84
C PHE A 132 4.84 -5.40 -3.36
N ALA A 133 4.93 -6.66 -2.95
CA ALA A 133 5.33 -7.05 -1.59
C ALA A 133 6.76 -6.60 -1.25
N ALA A 134 7.67 -6.55 -2.23
CA ALA A 134 9.00 -6.00 -2.05
C ALA A 134 8.98 -4.48 -1.82
N THR A 135 8.04 -3.74 -2.43
CA THR A 135 7.94 -2.27 -2.30
C THR A 135 7.08 -1.79 -1.13
N THR A 136 6.27 -2.65 -0.52
CA THR A 136 5.28 -2.31 0.52
C THR A 136 5.49 -3.11 1.80
N LEU A 137 4.87 -2.69 2.89
CA LEU A 137 4.73 -3.48 4.10
C LEU A 137 3.25 -3.77 4.34
N PHE A 138 2.86 -5.04 4.36
CA PHE A 138 1.50 -5.43 4.71
C PHE A 138 1.35 -5.54 6.23
N VAL A 139 0.34 -4.89 6.81
CA VAL A 139 -0.01 -4.96 8.23
C VAL A 139 -1.53 -5.15 8.34
N PRO A 140 -2.02 -6.29 8.82
CA PRO A 140 -3.46 -6.50 8.96
C PRO A 140 -4.14 -5.47 9.85
N GLU A 141 -5.35 -5.00 9.48
CA GLU A 141 -6.12 -4.07 10.32
C GLU A 141 -6.31 -4.61 11.75
N ALA A 142 -6.57 -5.91 11.86
CA ALA A 142 -6.80 -6.60 13.13
C ALA A 142 -5.61 -6.52 14.08
N GLU A 143 -4.38 -6.41 13.57
CA GLU A 143 -3.21 -6.27 14.41
C GLU A 143 -3.16 -4.90 15.09
N VAL A 144 -3.56 -3.83 14.38
CA VAL A 144 -3.58 -2.46 14.91
C VAL A 144 -4.79 -2.22 15.81
N LEU A 145 -5.93 -2.84 15.48
CA LEU A 145 -7.20 -2.64 16.18
C LEU A 145 -7.42 -3.59 17.36
N GLY A 146 -6.86 -4.80 17.28
CA GLY A 146 -7.23 -5.92 18.14
C GLY A 146 -8.62 -6.48 17.80
N GLY A 147 -8.92 -7.65 18.37
CA GLY A 147 -10.11 -8.43 18.05
C GLY A 147 -11.43 -7.87 18.59
N ASN A 148 -11.36 -6.90 19.50
CA ASN A 148 -12.55 -6.29 20.10
C ASN A 148 -13.19 -5.21 19.23
N VAL A 149 -12.56 -4.82 18.13
CA VAL A 149 -13.09 -3.87 17.15
C VAL A 149 -13.44 -4.63 15.89
N THR A 150 -14.61 -4.34 15.30
CA THR A 150 -14.98 -4.85 13.99
C THR A 150 -14.12 -4.15 12.93
N PRO A 151 -13.23 -4.88 12.22
CA PRO A 151 -12.42 -4.30 11.15
C PRO A 151 -13.28 -3.87 9.95
N SER A 152 -12.67 -3.17 9.00
CA SER A 152 -13.35 -2.72 7.79
C SER A 152 -13.81 -3.90 6.92
N ILE A 153 -14.70 -3.63 5.96
CA ILE A 153 -15.15 -4.66 5.00
C ILE A 153 -13.99 -5.25 4.19
N TRP A 154 -12.88 -4.51 4.08
CA TRP A 154 -11.70 -4.93 3.33
C TRP A 154 -10.91 -5.99 4.09
N ALA A 155 -10.83 -5.88 5.42
CA ALA A 155 -10.03 -6.73 6.31
C ALA A 155 -10.41 -8.22 6.28
N ILE A 156 -11.62 -8.53 5.85
CA ILE A 156 -12.14 -9.91 5.75
C ILE A 156 -11.57 -10.64 4.53
N GLY A 157 -10.95 -9.91 3.60
CA GLY A 157 -10.56 -10.45 2.30
C GLY A 157 -11.80 -10.70 1.44
N THR A 158 -12.09 -9.79 0.53
CA THR A 158 -12.90 -10.13 -0.63
C THR A 158 -11.99 -10.90 -1.59
N TYR A 159 -11.86 -12.20 -1.35
CA TYR A 159 -11.18 -13.10 -2.29
C TYR A 159 -12.05 -13.18 -3.55
N GLY A 160 -11.84 -12.28 -4.51
CA GLY A 160 -12.59 -12.16 -5.77
C GLY A 160 -12.49 -13.36 -6.72
N GLY A 161 -12.16 -14.54 -6.21
CA GLY A 161 -12.09 -15.78 -6.97
C GLY A 161 -13.48 -16.36 -7.21
N LYS A 162 -13.81 -16.59 -8.49
CA LYS A 162 -15.08 -17.20 -8.90
C LYS A 162 -15.18 -18.70 -8.55
N THR A 163 -14.06 -19.35 -8.19
CA THR A 163 -13.99 -20.78 -7.90
C THR A 163 -13.13 -21.09 -6.68
N LYS A 164 -13.44 -22.19 -5.97
CA LYS A 164 -12.63 -22.71 -4.84
C LYS A 164 -11.14 -22.88 -5.20
N ARG A 165 -10.84 -23.33 -6.41
CA ARG A 165 -9.46 -23.49 -6.91
C ARG A 165 -8.74 -22.14 -7.00
N SER A 166 -9.40 -21.11 -7.54
CA SER A 166 -8.81 -19.77 -7.67
C SER A 166 -8.54 -19.12 -6.32
N ILE A 167 -9.45 -19.27 -5.36
CA ILE A 167 -9.30 -18.79 -3.99
C ILE A 167 -8.09 -19.46 -3.34
N ASN A 168 -8.00 -20.79 -3.38
CA ASN A 168 -6.89 -21.55 -2.80
C ASN A 168 -5.54 -21.16 -3.43
N LYS A 169 -5.50 -20.90 -4.74
CA LYS A 169 -4.28 -20.44 -5.43
C LYS A 169 -3.86 -19.06 -4.94
N LYS A 170 -4.80 -18.11 -4.84
CA LYS A 170 -4.53 -16.76 -4.32
C LYS A 170 -4.04 -16.82 -2.88
N MET A 171 -4.69 -17.62 -2.04
CA MET A 171 -4.31 -17.86 -0.65
C MET A 171 -2.88 -18.37 -0.50
N ARG A 172 -2.51 -19.44 -1.22
CA ARG A 172 -1.13 -19.96 -1.19
C ARG A 172 -0.11 -18.92 -1.63
N ARG A 173 -0.44 -18.07 -2.60
CA ARG A 173 0.43 -16.96 -3.02
C ARG A 173 0.60 -15.95 -1.89
N LEU A 174 -0.48 -15.53 -1.24
CA LEU A 174 -0.43 -14.58 -0.11
C LEU A 174 0.37 -15.14 1.07
N GLN A 175 0.19 -16.42 1.41
CA GLN A 175 0.97 -17.07 2.48
C GLN A 175 2.46 -17.13 2.16
N LYS A 176 2.83 -17.27 0.88
CA LYS A 176 4.23 -17.21 0.46
C LYS A 176 4.80 -15.79 0.54
N LEU A 177 3.99 -14.78 0.23
CA LEU A 177 4.40 -13.37 0.27
C LEU A 177 4.50 -12.84 1.70
N TYR A 178 3.60 -13.30 2.58
CA TYR A 178 3.44 -12.82 3.96
C TYR A 178 3.41 -14.01 4.94
N PRO A 179 4.50 -14.76 5.07
CA PRO A 179 4.55 -15.97 5.90
C PRO A 179 4.21 -15.71 7.37
N GLU A 180 4.58 -14.54 7.89
CA GLU A 180 4.28 -14.10 9.27
C GLU A 180 2.78 -13.98 9.55
N TYR A 181 1.97 -13.76 8.51
CA TYR A 181 0.51 -13.67 8.61
C TYR A 181 -0.20 -14.91 8.05
N SER A 182 0.49 -16.03 7.86
CA SER A 182 -0.11 -17.25 7.29
C SER A 182 -1.32 -17.74 8.10
N ALA A 183 -1.23 -17.74 9.44
CA ALA A 183 -2.33 -18.13 10.32
C ALA A 183 -3.55 -17.21 10.19
N LEU A 184 -3.33 -15.90 10.03
CA LEU A 184 -4.41 -14.96 9.77
C LEU A 184 -5.06 -15.24 8.41
N LEU A 185 -4.25 -15.43 7.37
CA LEU A 185 -4.78 -15.70 6.04
C LEU A 185 -5.67 -16.95 6.07
N GLU A 186 -5.25 -18.02 6.74
CA GLU A 186 -6.05 -19.23 6.95
C GLU A 186 -7.35 -18.94 7.71
N ALA A 187 -7.27 -18.17 8.79
CA ALA A 187 -8.44 -17.76 9.56
C ALA A 187 -9.46 -16.96 8.73
N LEU A 188 -9.00 -16.22 7.71
CA LEU A 188 -9.85 -15.44 6.80
C LEU A 188 -10.40 -16.25 5.61
N HIS A 189 -10.07 -17.53 5.49
CA HIS A 189 -10.44 -18.35 4.34
C HIS A 189 -11.97 -18.38 4.11
N PRO A 190 -12.47 -18.17 2.87
CA PRO A 190 -13.91 -18.12 2.56
C PRO A 190 -14.71 -19.40 2.82
N GLN A 191 -14.07 -20.47 3.28
CA GLN A 191 -14.77 -21.70 3.70
C GLN A 191 -15.49 -21.52 5.03
N PHE A 192 -15.02 -20.58 5.84
CA PHE A 192 -15.62 -20.22 7.11
C PHE A 192 -16.68 -19.14 6.90
N SER A 193 -17.76 -19.20 7.68
CA SER A 193 -18.72 -18.12 7.79
C SER A 193 -18.05 -16.83 8.28
N GLN A 194 -18.69 -15.68 8.06
CA GLN A 194 -18.16 -14.40 8.53
C GLN A 194 -17.90 -14.40 10.05
N GLN A 195 -18.80 -15.00 10.84
CA GLN A 195 -18.65 -15.08 12.30
C GLN A 195 -17.45 -15.94 12.70
N GLU A 196 -17.28 -17.12 12.11
CA GLU A 196 -16.15 -18.01 12.41
C GLU A 196 -14.80 -17.38 12.07
N ARG A 197 -14.73 -16.63 10.96
CA ARG A 197 -13.53 -15.87 10.60
C ARG A 197 -13.20 -14.85 11.68
N TRP A 198 -14.20 -14.14 12.18
CA TRP A 198 -14.01 -13.17 13.25
C TRP A 198 -13.56 -13.78 14.58
N ASP A 199 -14.16 -14.89 14.97
CA ASP A 199 -13.76 -15.56 16.21
C ASP A 199 -12.31 -16.05 16.14
N GLN A 200 -11.85 -16.46 14.95
CA GLN A 200 -10.44 -16.83 14.74
C GLN A 200 -9.52 -15.60 14.77
N VAL A 201 -9.87 -14.51 14.08
CA VAL A 201 -9.10 -13.25 14.10
C VAL A 201 -8.96 -12.72 15.52
N LYS A 202 -10.03 -12.79 16.33
CA LYS A 202 -10.01 -12.40 17.75
C LYS A 202 -9.01 -13.19 18.58
N ARG A 203 -8.87 -14.49 18.31
CA ARG A 203 -7.88 -15.35 19.00
C ARG A 203 -6.45 -15.01 18.60
N LEU A 204 -6.23 -14.66 17.33
CA LEU A 204 -4.91 -14.29 16.82
C LEU A 204 -4.47 -12.90 17.30
N PHE A 205 -5.40 -11.95 17.39
CA PHE A 205 -5.13 -10.57 17.80
C PHE A 205 -6.01 -10.18 19.00
N PRO A 206 -5.80 -10.73 20.20
CA PRO A 206 -6.67 -10.46 21.36
C PRO A 206 -6.60 -8.98 21.83
N SER A 207 -5.49 -8.29 21.54
CA SER A 207 -5.25 -6.90 21.89
C SER A 207 -4.62 -6.13 20.72
N PRO A 208 -4.85 -4.81 20.61
CA PRO A 208 -4.18 -3.98 19.62
C PRO A 208 -2.68 -3.94 19.84
N THR A 209 -1.93 -3.93 18.74
CA THR A 209 -0.49 -3.69 18.72
C THR A 209 -0.22 -2.24 18.30
N PRO A 210 0.62 -1.49 19.04
CA PRO A 210 1.06 -0.17 18.61
C PRO A 210 1.79 -0.21 17.26
N ILE A 211 1.46 0.71 16.35
CA ILE A 211 2.10 0.88 15.03
C ILE A 211 3.60 1.06 15.19
N PHE A 212 4.03 1.80 16.21
CA PHE A 212 5.44 1.96 16.52
C PHE A 212 6.12 0.60 16.68
N ASP A 213 5.55 -0.27 17.50
CA ASP A 213 6.09 -1.60 17.78
C ASP A 213 6.12 -2.46 16.51
N ILE A 214 5.03 -2.46 15.73
CA ILE A 214 4.96 -3.18 14.44
C ILE A 214 6.11 -2.74 13.51
N LEU A 215 6.30 -1.44 13.32
CA LEU A 215 7.28 -0.90 12.37
C LEU A 215 8.73 -1.05 12.86
N THR A 216 8.95 -1.11 14.18
CA THR A 216 10.30 -1.34 14.75
C THR A 216 10.72 -2.80 14.79
N ARG A 217 9.83 -3.75 14.46
CA ARG A 217 10.21 -5.16 14.27
C ARG A 217 11.05 -5.38 13.02
N LEU A 218 10.87 -4.53 12.00
CA LEU A 218 11.63 -4.62 10.77
C LEU A 218 13.09 -4.25 11.04
N SER A 219 14.00 -5.11 10.60
CA SER A 219 15.43 -4.83 10.60
C SER A 219 15.75 -3.68 9.66
N GLU A 220 16.86 -2.99 9.92
CA GLU A 220 17.33 -1.92 9.04
C GLU A 220 17.68 -2.44 7.64
N GLU A 221 18.09 -3.71 7.53
CA GLU A 221 18.31 -4.39 6.26
C GLU A 221 17.01 -4.55 5.47
N GLU A 222 15.93 -5.03 6.10
CA GLU A 222 14.62 -5.14 5.44
C GLU A 222 14.10 -3.78 4.98
N VAL A 223 14.28 -2.73 5.79
CA VAL A 223 13.93 -1.35 5.40
C VAL A 223 14.73 -0.91 4.17
N ARG A 224 16.05 -1.13 4.16
CA ARG A 224 16.90 -0.83 3.00
C ARG A 224 16.46 -1.59 1.75
N ASN A 225 16.16 -2.87 1.88
CA ASN A 225 15.72 -3.72 0.77
C ASN A 225 14.40 -3.20 0.15
N LYS A 226 13.44 -2.78 0.99
CA LYS A 226 12.18 -2.18 0.50
C LYS A 226 12.40 -0.85 -0.21
N GLN A 227 13.26 0.01 0.31
CA GLN A 227 13.60 1.28 -0.33
C GLN A 227 14.35 1.08 -1.65
N GLU A 228 15.18 0.05 -1.74
CA GLU A 228 15.86 -0.31 -2.99
C GLU A 228 14.88 -0.84 -4.03
N ALA A 229 13.93 -1.69 -3.63
CA ALA A 229 12.84 -2.11 -4.50
C ALA A 229 12.02 -0.89 -5.00
N LEU A 230 11.73 0.08 -4.14
CA LEU A 230 11.03 1.31 -4.54
C LEU A 230 11.84 2.11 -5.57
N ALA A 231 13.14 2.27 -5.37
CA ALA A 231 14.00 2.99 -6.31
C ALA A 231 14.06 2.36 -7.70
N GLN A 232 13.92 1.04 -7.77
CA GLN A 232 13.94 0.29 -9.02
C GLN A 232 12.59 0.22 -9.73
N LEU A 233 11.48 0.39 -8.99
CA LEU A 233 10.14 0.07 -9.49
C LEU A 233 9.15 1.24 -9.50
N ALA A 234 9.39 2.30 -8.71
CA ALA A 234 8.42 3.37 -8.53
C ALA A 234 8.15 4.17 -9.81
N HIS A 235 9.10 4.25 -10.76
CA HIS A 235 8.89 4.96 -12.03
C HIS A 235 7.77 4.36 -12.87
N ARG A 236 7.57 3.04 -12.79
CA ARG A 236 6.52 2.29 -13.52
C ARG A 236 5.10 2.66 -13.06
N LEU A 237 4.99 3.32 -11.92
CA LEU A 237 3.73 3.70 -11.28
C LEU A 237 3.39 5.18 -11.45
N VAL A 238 4.30 5.97 -12.02
CA VAL A 238 4.10 7.38 -12.31
C VAL A 238 3.81 7.55 -13.81
N ILE A 239 3.01 8.57 -14.14
CA ILE A 239 2.83 9.02 -15.53
C ILE A 239 3.95 10.04 -15.78
N GLY A 240 4.97 9.64 -16.56
CA GLY A 240 5.96 10.57 -17.08
C GLY A 240 5.36 11.43 -18.19
N LEU A 241 5.81 12.68 -18.30
CA LEU A 241 5.46 13.55 -19.43
C LEU A 241 6.40 13.36 -20.64
N ASP A 242 7.54 12.70 -20.44
CA ASP A 242 8.53 12.41 -21.49
C ASP A 242 8.81 10.90 -21.61
N ASP A 243 9.07 10.48 -22.84
CA ASP A 243 9.16 9.13 -23.44
C ASP A 243 10.01 8.07 -22.70
N SER A 244 9.73 7.76 -21.43
CA SER A 244 10.29 6.57 -20.82
C SER A 244 9.58 5.34 -21.39
N SER A 245 10.33 4.35 -21.89
CA SER A 245 9.77 3.12 -22.45
C SER A 245 9.03 2.25 -21.43
N GLU A 246 8.99 2.64 -20.16
CA GLU A 246 8.41 1.87 -19.05
C GLU A 246 7.46 2.69 -18.15
N ASP A 247 6.94 3.83 -18.62
CA ASP A 247 5.95 4.54 -17.82
C ASP A 247 4.61 3.77 -17.73
N SER A 248 3.78 4.19 -16.77
CA SER A 248 2.50 3.53 -16.53
C SER A 248 1.54 3.52 -17.74
N VAL A 249 1.60 4.52 -18.62
CA VAL A 249 0.75 4.57 -19.84
C VAL A 249 1.27 3.56 -20.86
N ARG A 250 2.58 3.54 -21.10
CA ARG A 250 3.23 2.62 -22.02
C ARG A 250 3.03 1.16 -21.62
N ILE A 251 3.21 0.84 -20.33
CA ILE A 251 2.95 -0.50 -19.78
C ILE A 251 1.51 -0.96 -20.07
N LEU A 252 0.52 -0.07 -19.89
CA LEU A 252 -0.87 -0.40 -20.17
C LEU A 252 -1.12 -0.61 -21.67
N LEU A 253 -0.58 0.26 -22.53
CA LEU A 253 -0.72 0.13 -23.98
C LEU A 253 -0.11 -1.18 -24.49
N ASP A 254 1.10 -1.52 -24.04
CA ASP A 254 1.77 -2.76 -24.45
C ASP A 254 0.99 -4.01 -23.98
N LYS A 255 0.36 -3.95 -22.81
CA LYS A 255 -0.49 -5.04 -22.31
C LYS A 255 -1.78 -5.20 -23.12
N ILE A 256 -2.39 -4.09 -23.58
CA ILE A 256 -3.57 -4.14 -24.46
C ILE A 256 -3.20 -4.79 -25.80
N VAL A 257 -2.11 -4.31 -26.43
CA VAL A 257 -1.64 -4.86 -27.72
C VAL A 257 -1.32 -6.35 -27.61
N SER A 258 -0.65 -6.76 -26.53
CA SER A 258 -0.30 -8.16 -26.29
C SER A 258 -1.54 -9.05 -26.10
N ASN A 259 -2.57 -8.55 -25.39
CA ASN A 259 -3.82 -9.28 -25.19
C ASN A 259 -4.61 -9.42 -26.50
N ASP A 260 -4.64 -8.38 -27.33
CA ASP A 260 -5.29 -8.42 -28.66
C ASP A 260 -4.58 -9.41 -29.59
N ALA A 261 -3.24 -9.44 -29.58
CA ALA A 261 -2.46 -10.42 -30.33
C ALA A 261 -2.78 -11.86 -29.89
N ALA A 262 -2.80 -12.12 -28.58
CA ALA A 262 -3.15 -13.43 -28.04
C ALA A 262 -4.60 -13.84 -28.36
N ALA A 263 -5.54 -12.90 -28.30
CA ALA A 263 -6.94 -13.15 -28.67
C ALA A 263 -7.10 -13.49 -30.16
N ASN A 264 -6.37 -12.81 -31.03
CA ASN A 264 -6.37 -13.07 -32.47
C ASN A 264 -5.73 -14.43 -32.82
N GLU A 265 -4.65 -14.83 -32.15
CA GLU A 265 -4.05 -16.17 -32.30
C GLU A 265 -4.98 -17.30 -31.82
N LEU A 266 -5.74 -17.08 -30.75
CA LEU A 266 -6.75 -18.03 -30.25
C LEU A 266 -7.94 -18.16 -31.21
N ALA A 267 -8.37 -17.06 -31.84
CA ALA A 267 -9.41 -17.07 -32.86
C ALA A 267 -8.97 -17.78 -34.15
N ALA A 268 -7.69 -17.62 -34.54
CA ALA A 268 -7.13 -18.27 -35.72
C ALA A 268 -6.93 -19.79 -35.56
N ASN A 269 -6.80 -20.29 -34.33
CA ASN A 269 -6.52 -21.70 -34.02
C ASN A 269 -7.72 -22.48 -33.48
N SER A 270 -8.93 -21.91 -33.51
CA SER A 270 -10.15 -22.63 -33.11
C SER A 270 -10.65 -23.51 -34.28
N PRO A 271 -10.78 -24.84 -34.11
CA PRO A 271 -11.30 -25.71 -35.17
C PRO A 271 -12.79 -25.43 -35.40
N ILE A 272 -13.19 -25.36 -36.68
CA ILE A 272 -14.57 -25.23 -37.17
C ILE A 272 -15.39 -26.46 -36.80
#